data_AF-A0A814X7J1-F1
#
_entry.id   AF-A0A814X7J1-F1
#
_cell.length_a   1.000
_cell.length_b   1.000
_cell.length_c   1.000
_cell.angle_alpha   90.00
_cell.angle_beta   90.00
_cell.angle_gamma   90.00
#
_symmetry.space_group_name_H-M   'P 1'
#
loop_
_entity.id
_entity.type
_entity.pdbx_description
1 polymer ?
#
loop_
_entity_poly.entity_id
_entity_poly.type
_entity_poly.pdbx_seq_one_letter_code
_entity_poly.pdbx_strand_id
1 'polypeptide(L)'
;MYHTCKCTNFPLFTLYDQTYITKPKSLNQDLFCIGNETNNTIFNQLRYLYYRFRTITLINYKIIPTRAFQFVSFDTNSVTNTYITNNRNYIALIDVQQTQEGIFDGIDLKDQLIVLFINSPHMIYIDYGLKNLYCYELKLINTNPLISIRFFINSTIKHLIIQNDQFKGFLFDSNDYKYDIKIYKLTITEIVVRHLDGKYFPLLYSLTEFILNSQTMTTINSYQLAKKFPNLKSLTLFSHSIQHITSKMFQSFYTLKKLTLNGITTIENEGLFNLKNLEELNLGSNILRLDPFAFYQLGNDQTFLLLLNNSFNFKLNDDKHFCTFALLPIKTFVKFSSNLNECTCTHRYIYRHIEKSQIYLTPKCYQNSTMSLLAQEENKCQFEQYLLQCKILPNNIFIYGKQYNSTYFYLKQKYLLYENNIFLKYKTNFIIGTIGGLALLITFIIVILLLRYNRHSYSHLNRLLRKRNSTTMINGRQIIIDSEENFDHISTMNNVLYHRTNGIYIGHNSLHIPLSSPTKI
;
A
#
# COMPACT_ATOMS: atom_id res chain seq x y z
N MET A 1 -27.35 31.45 25.41
CA MET A 1 -27.08 32.04 24.09
C MET A 1 -25.58 31.97 23.85
N TYR A 2 -25.14 31.18 22.87
CA TYR A 2 -23.71 31.06 22.52
C TYR A 2 -23.32 32.24 21.64
N HIS A 3 -22.41 33.09 22.10
CA HIS A 3 -21.75 34.08 21.25
C HIS A 3 -20.61 33.39 20.49
N THR A 4 -20.76 33.29 19.18
CA THR A 4 -19.72 32.95 18.22
C THR A 4 -18.81 34.17 18.03
N CYS A 5 -17.55 34.11 18.47
CA CYS A 5 -16.53 35.06 18.06
C CYS A 5 -16.04 34.71 16.65
N LYS A 6 -16.33 35.59 15.68
CA LYS A 6 -15.65 35.61 14.37
C LYS A 6 -14.29 36.29 14.55
N CYS A 7 -13.21 35.63 14.13
CA CYS A 7 -11.92 36.28 13.94
C CYS A 7 -12.00 37.20 12.72
N THR A 8 -12.05 38.51 12.94
CA THR A 8 -11.83 39.51 11.89
C THR A 8 -10.36 39.96 11.92
N ASN A 9 -9.70 39.86 10.77
CA ASN A 9 -8.47 40.52 10.32
C ASN A 9 -7.62 41.20 11.40
N PHE A 10 -6.46 40.59 11.68
CA PHE A 10 -5.40 41.19 12.47
C PHE A 10 -4.80 42.42 11.78
N PRO A 11 -4.37 43.45 12.55
CA PRO A 11 -3.69 44.60 11.98
C PRO A 11 -2.30 44.19 11.49
N LEU A 12 -2.14 44.17 10.16
CA LEU A 12 -0.84 44.19 9.49
C LEU A 12 -0.15 45.51 9.84
N PHE A 13 1.02 45.45 10.48
CA PHE A 13 1.94 46.60 10.44
C PHE A 13 2.58 46.63 9.05
N THR A 14 2.12 47.56 8.23
CA THR A 14 2.76 47.98 6.99
C THR A 14 4.03 48.74 7.32
N LEU A 15 5.15 48.40 6.66
CA LEU A 15 6.27 49.34 6.54
C LEU A 15 5.73 50.57 5.81
N TYR A 16 5.45 51.64 6.56
CA TYR A 16 5.19 52.94 5.97
C TYR A 16 6.50 53.48 5.42
N ASP A 17 6.49 53.78 4.13
CA ASP A 17 7.60 54.35 3.37
C ASP A 17 8.16 55.59 4.08
N GLN A 18 9.36 55.47 4.67
CA GLN A 18 10.16 56.62 5.09
C GLN A 18 11.18 56.94 4.00
N THR A 19 10.68 57.42 2.87
CA THR A 19 11.44 58.21 1.91
C THR A 19 11.76 59.60 2.48
N TYR A 20 12.22 59.70 3.74
CA TYR A 20 12.93 60.85 4.31
C TYR A 20 13.74 60.39 5.53
N ILE A 21 14.93 59.83 5.30
CA ILE A 21 15.97 59.76 6.33
C ILE A 21 16.91 60.95 6.12
N THR A 22 16.49 62.13 6.56
CA THR A 22 17.43 63.03 7.22
C THR A 22 17.55 62.53 8.65
N LYS A 23 18.78 62.24 9.10
CA LYS A 23 19.10 61.83 10.48
C LYS A 23 18.33 62.68 11.50
N PRO A 24 17.52 62.10 12.42
CA PRO A 24 17.20 62.78 13.65
C PRO A 24 18.41 62.67 14.58
N LYS A 25 19.02 63.81 14.90
CA LYS A 25 19.84 63.92 16.10
C LYS A 25 18.90 63.83 17.29
N SER A 26 19.10 62.82 18.14
CA SER A 26 18.67 62.71 19.54
C SER A 26 17.19 62.98 19.87
N LEU A 27 16.44 61.95 20.27
CA LEU A 27 16.00 61.74 21.66
C LEU A 27 15.07 60.52 21.72
N ASN A 28 15.18 59.76 22.81
CA ASN A 28 14.32 58.64 23.17
C ASN A 28 12.83 58.94 22.94
N GLN A 29 12.18 58.20 22.05
CA GLN A 29 10.72 58.09 22.01
C GLN A 29 10.35 56.61 21.86
N ASP A 30 10.17 55.97 23.01
CA ASP A 30 9.34 54.78 23.11
C ASP A 30 7.88 55.22 22.86
N LEU A 31 7.27 54.71 21.81
CA LEU A 31 5.84 54.90 21.55
C LEU A 31 5.02 54.10 22.58
N PHE A 32 4.54 54.79 23.62
CA PHE A 32 3.50 54.29 24.51
C PHE A 32 2.11 54.60 23.95
N CYS A 33 1.32 53.56 23.67
CA CYS A 33 -0.13 53.70 23.58
C CYS A 33 -0.71 53.56 25.00
N ILE A 34 -1.23 54.65 25.57
CA ILE A 34 -2.06 54.62 26.76
C ILE A 34 -3.49 54.32 26.30
N GLY A 35 -3.98 53.12 26.61
CA GLY A 35 -5.37 52.72 26.43
C GLY A 35 -5.87 52.09 27.72
N ASN A 36 -6.94 52.65 28.28
CA ASN A 36 -7.50 52.27 29.57
C ASN A 36 -7.87 50.78 29.65
N GLU A 37 -7.64 50.24 30.85
CA GLU A 37 -7.71 48.84 31.23
C GLU A 37 -9.11 48.22 31.03
N THR A 38 -9.11 46.95 30.59
CA THR A 38 -9.92 45.84 31.18
C THR A 38 -9.78 44.49 30.46
N ASN A 39 -8.87 44.31 29.47
CA ASN A 39 -8.59 42.98 28.89
C ASN A 39 -7.08 42.69 28.75
N ASN A 40 -6.43 42.43 29.90
CA ASN A 40 -4.98 42.26 30.03
C ASN A 40 -4.41 40.87 29.66
N THR A 41 -5.22 39.92 29.17
CA THR A 41 -4.73 38.58 28.79
C THR A 41 -4.21 38.53 27.35
N ILE A 42 -4.84 39.24 26.43
CA ILE A 42 -4.51 39.23 25.00
C ILE A 42 -3.23 40.05 24.74
N PHE A 43 -3.06 41.18 25.42
CA PHE A 43 -1.92 42.08 25.21
C PHE A 43 -0.58 41.48 25.67
N ASN A 44 -0.56 40.79 26.82
CA ASN A 44 0.65 40.12 27.31
C ASN A 44 1.03 38.90 26.45
N GLN A 45 0.05 38.19 25.88
CA GLN A 45 0.29 37.11 24.92
C GLN A 45 0.85 37.64 23.58
N LEU A 46 0.36 38.80 23.11
CA LEU A 46 0.88 39.48 21.92
C LEU A 46 2.30 40.04 22.12
N ARG A 47 2.59 40.59 23.31
CA ARG A 47 3.94 41.03 23.67
C ARG A 47 4.92 39.86 23.70
N TYR A 48 4.49 38.69 24.19
CA TYR A 48 5.30 37.47 24.19
C TYR A 48 5.58 36.93 22.78
N LEU A 49 4.62 37.06 21.85
CA LEU A 49 4.80 36.73 20.43
C LEU A 49 5.82 37.67 19.75
N TYR A 50 5.77 38.98 20.04
CA TYR A 50 6.69 39.96 19.48
C TYR A 50 8.15 39.74 19.91
N TYR A 51 8.39 39.35 21.18
CA TYR A 51 9.76 39.08 21.66
C TYR A 51 10.38 37.79 21.10
N ARG A 52 9.57 36.85 20.59
CA ARG A 52 10.05 35.53 20.12
C ARG A 52 10.25 35.46 18.60
N PHE A 53 9.60 36.33 17.85
CA PHE A 53 9.67 36.34 16.39
C PHE A 53 10.08 37.73 15.89
N ARG A 54 11.23 37.82 15.21
CA ARG A 54 11.54 39.01 14.40
C ARG A 54 10.72 38.90 13.12
N THR A 55 9.62 39.65 13.06
CA THR A 55 8.72 39.69 11.90
C THR A 55 9.18 40.74 10.91
N ILE A 56 9.44 40.35 9.67
CA ILE A 56 9.68 41.26 8.56
C ILE A 56 8.44 41.20 7.68
N THR A 57 7.78 42.34 7.51
CA THR A 57 6.52 42.43 6.79
C THR A 57 6.70 43.29 5.55
N LEU A 58 6.66 42.67 4.37
CA LEU A 58 6.72 43.32 3.06
C LEU A 58 5.36 43.17 2.39
N ILE A 59 4.54 44.21 2.42
CA ILE A 59 3.19 44.21 1.85
C ILE A 59 3.10 45.29 0.76
N ASN A 60 2.35 45.02 -0.32
CA ASN A 60 2.05 45.95 -1.40
C ASN A 60 3.25 46.43 -2.24
N TYR A 61 4.37 45.70 -2.22
CA TYR A 61 5.49 46.00 -3.14
C TYR A 61 5.31 45.27 -4.46
N LYS A 62 5.42 46.00 -5.57
CA LYS A 62 5.46 45.38 -6.91
C LYS A 62 6.69 44.46 -7.06
N ILE A 63 7.82 44.90 -6.50
CA ILE A 63 9.12 44.21 -6.56
C ILE A 63 9.87 44.45 -5.23
N ILE A 64 10.45 43.41 -4.62
CA ILE A 64 11.29 43.53 -3.40
C ILE A 64 12.71 43.97 -3.80
N PRO A 65 13.32 45.01 -3.21
CA PRO A 65 14.70 45.37 -3.53
C PRO A 65 15.72 44.32 -3.05
N THR A 66 16.74 44.05 -3.87
CA THR A 66 17.82 43.02 -3.75
C THR A 66 18.62 43.04 -2.44
N ARG A 67 18.38 43.99 -1.55
CA ARG A 67 19.08 44.15 -0.27
C ARG A 67 18.16 44.47 0.91
N ALA A 68 16.84 44.33 0.75
CA ALA A 68 15.88 44.62 1.82
C ALA A 68 16.24 43.93 3.15
N PHE A 69 16.80 42.72 3.06
CA PHE A 69 17.19 41.92 4.22
C PHE A 69 18.64 42.16 4.69
N GLN A 70 19.52 42.75 3.86
CA GLN A 70 20.88 43.12 4.26
C GLN A 70 20.91 44.28 5.27
N PHE A 71 19.91 45.17 5.23
CA PHE A 71 19.81 46.32 6.14
C PHE A 71 19.04 46.04 7.42
N VAL A 72 18.44 44.85 7.54
CA VAL A 72 17.96 44.36 8.83
C VAL A 72 19.20 43.90 9.59
N SER A 73 19.84 44.84 10.30
CA SER A 73 20.88 44.53 11.27
C SER A 73 20.31 43.55 12.29
N PHE A 74 20.60 42.26 12.10
CA PHE A 74 20.27 41.24 13.08
C PHE A 74 21.30 41.34 14.19
N ASP A 75 21.16 42.37 15.03
CA ASP A 75 22.12 42.62 16.10
C ASP A 75 22.17 41.38 16.99
N THR A 76 23.29 40.66 16.92
CA THR A 76 23.55 39.38 17.59
C THR A 76 24.01 39.61 19.03
N ASN A 77 24.45 40.82 19.35
CA ASN A 77 25.14 41.17 20.60
C ASN A 77 24.20 41.56 21.75
N SER A 78 22.93 41.87 21.50
CA SER A 78 21.98 42.27 22.56
C SER A 78 21.31 41.10 23.32
N VAL A 79 21.66 39.85 22.98
CA VAL A 79 21.04 38.62 23.55
C VAL A 79 22.02 37.81 24.41
N THR A 80 23.16 38.40 24.79
CA THR A 80 24.15 37.70 25.63
C THR A 80 23.74 37.51 27.08
N ASN A 81 22.71 38.22 27.58
CA ASN A 81 22.32 38.20 29.00
C ASN A 81 20.91 37.64 29.32
N THR A 82 20.16 37.15 28.33
CA THR A 82 18.90 36.42 28.59
C THR A 82 19.14 34.92 28.48
N TYR A 83 19.08 34.24 29.63
CA TYR A 83 19.19 32.79 29.76
C TYR A 83 18.35 32.03 28.71
N ILE A 84 19.04 31.27 27.86
CA ILE A 84 18.66 29.93 27.35
C ILE A 84 17.16 29.73 27.07
N THR A 85 16.61 30.34 26.02
CA THR A 85 15.61 29.65 25.17
C THR A 85 15.83 30.01 23.70
N ASN A 86 16.49 29.08 23.01
CA ASN A 86 17.04 29.15 21.65
C ASN A 86 16.00 29.00 20.53
N ASN A 87 14.99 29.87 20.42
CA ASN A 87 14.10 29.86 19.25
C ASN A 87 14.11 31.23 18.56
N ARG A 88 15.13 31.49 17.74
CA ARG A 88 15.15 32.64 16.84
C ARG A 88 14.44 32.25 15.54
N ASN A 89 13.11 32.25 15.59
CA ASN A 89 12.30 31.98 14.42
C ASN A 89 12.07 33.30 13.68
N TYR A 90 12.38 33.32 12.39
CA TYR A 90 12.15 34.48 11.53
C TYR A 90 10.88 34.28 10.72
N ILE A 91 10.01 35.30 10.69
CA ILE A 91 8.80 35.29 9.88
C ILE A 91 8.96 36.39 8.82
N ALA A 92 9.05 36.00 7.56
CA ALA A 92 8.94 36.90 6.43
C ALA A 92 7.51 36.81 5.88
N LEU A 93 6.73 37.88 6.04
CA LEU A 93 5.44 38.04 5.37
C LEU A 93 5.71 38.74 4.04
N ILE A 94 5.46 38.03 2.95
CA ILE A 94 5.74 38.51 1.61
C ILE A 94 4.43 38.54 0.82
N ASP A 95 3.95 39.73 0.48
CA ASP A 95 2.86 39.97 -0.46
C ASP A 95 3.39 40.79 -1.64
N VAL A 96 3.90 40.09 -2.65
CA VAL A 96 4.55 40.69 -3.83
C VAL A 96 4.21 39.91 -5.10
N GLN A 97 4.18 40.61 -6.23
CA GLN A 97 3.90 39.99 -7.53
C GLN A 97 5.10 39.17 -8.04
N GLN A 98 6.33 39.59 -7.71
CA GLN A 98 7.56 39.01 -8.23
C GLN A 98 8.71 39.13 -7.21
N THR A 99 9.48 38.05 -7.03
CA THR A 99 10.71 38.07 -6.20
C THR A 99 11.85 38.78 -6.96
N GLN A 100 12.97 39.18 -6.34
CA GLN A 100 14.22 39.51 -7.05
C GLN A 100 15.25 38.37 -6.86
N GLU A 101 16.32 38.36 -7.65
CA GLU A 101 17.46 37.45 -7.41
C GLU A 101 18.14 37.79 -6.09
N GLY A 102 18.56 36.77 -5.33
CA GLY A 102 19.43 36.93 -4.18
C GLY A 102 18.80 37.65 -2.99
N ILE A 103 17.47 37.58 -2.80
CA ILE A 103 16.78 38.25 -1.67
C ILE A 103 17.40 37.89 -0.31
N PHE A 104 17.89 36.65 -0.19
CA PHE A 104 18.51 36.12 1.02
C PHE A 104 20.00 35.79 0.84
N ASP A 105 20.64 36.32 -0.21
CA ASP A 105 22.06 36.09 -0.46
C ASP A 105 22.88 36.59 0.74
N GLY A 106 23.74 35.71 1.27
CA GLY A 106 24.63 36.01 2.40
C GLY A 106 24.00 35.86 3.79
N ILE A 107 22.75 35.40 3.90
CA ILE A 107 22.11 35.15 5.19
C ILE A 107 22.39 33.70 5.61
N ASP A 108 23.29 33.51 6.57
CA ASP A 108 23.51 32.24 7.25
C ASP A 108 22.53 32.11 8.43
N LEU A 109 21.38 31.47 8.17
CA LEU A 109 20.40 31.18 9.22
C LEU A 109 20.70 29.79 9.78
N LYS A 110 21.35 29.77 10.95
CA LYS A 110 21.53 28.51 11.71
C LYS A 110 20.21 27.88 12.17
N ASP A 111 19.12 28.66 12.18
CA ASP A 111 17.82 28.31 12.74
C ASP A 111 16.70 28.20 11.66
N GLN A 112 15.44 28.50 12.04
CA GLN A 112 14.25 28.36 11.20
C GLN A 112 13.88 29.67 10.47
N LEU A 113 13.61 29.58 9.16
CA LEU A 113 13.04 30.63 8.33
C LEU A 113 11.63 30.24 7.89
N ILE A 114 10.64 31.02 8.31
CA ILE A 114 9.25 30.87 7.88
C ILE A 114 8.96 31.96 6.87
N VAL A 115 8.68 31.57 5.63
CA VAL A 115 8.24 32.49 4.57
C VAL A 115 6.76 32.27 4.34
N LEU A 116 5.96 33.24 4.77
CA LEU A 116 4.53 33.27 4.54
C LEU A 116 4.28 34.11 3.28
N PHE A 117 3.85 33.47 2.21
CA PHE A 117 3.35 34.19 1.04
C PHE A 117 1.87 34.46 1.25
N ILE A 118 1.52 35.72 1.47
CA ILE A 118 0.12 36.12 1.65
C ILE A 118 -0.43 36.44 0.26
N ASN A 119 -1.57 35.83 -0.11
CA ASN A 119 -2.37 36.19 -1.29
C ASN A 119 -1.64 36.23 -2.65
N SER A 120 -0.58 35.42 -2.83
CA SER A 120 0.22 35.46 -4.06
C SER A 120 0.17 34.15 -4.87
N PRO A 121 -1.02 33.65 -5.30
CA PRO A 121 -1.13 32.43 -6.11
C PRO A 121 -0.45 32.58 -7.48
N HIS A 122 -0.25 33.83 -7.93
CA HIS A 122 0.42 34.19 -9.17
C HIS A 122 1.87 34.63 -8.98
N MET A 123 2.47 34.42 -7.79
CA MET A 123 3.86 34.81 -7.57
C MET A 123 4.76 34.20 -8.64
N ILE A 124 5.48 35.04 -9.36
CA ILE A 124 6.53 34.62 -10.25
C ILE A 124 7.79 34.49 -9.42
N TYR A 125 8.22 33.25 -9.17
CA TYR A 125 9.55 33.00 -8.61
C TYR A 125 10.58 33.42 -9.64
N ILE A 126 11.27 34.53 -9.40
CA ILE A 126 12.50 34.82 -10.13
C ILE A 126 13.52 33.77 -9.75
N ASP A 127 14.20 33.26 -10.77
CA ASP A 127 15.36 32.40 -10.64
C ASP A 127 16.35 32.98 -9.62
N TYR A 128 17.02 32.13 -8.84
CA TYR A 128 18.00 32.56 -7.84
C TYR A 128 17.42 33.38 -6.67
N GLY A 129 16.09 33.39 -6.45
CA GLY A 129 15.50 34.15 -5.33
C GLY A 129 16.01 33.77 -3.93
N LEU A 130 16.30 32.48 -3.68
CA LEU A 130 16.92 31.97 -2.45
C LEU A 130 18.35 31.51 -2.68
N LYS A 131 19.06 32.09 -3.65
CA LYS A 131 20.43 31.69 -3.97
C LYS A 131 21.30 31.67 -2.71
N ASN A 132 22.16 30.66 -2.61
CA ASN A 132 23.10 30.47 -1.50
C ASN A 132 22.47 30.43 -0.10
N LEU A 133 21.17 30.23 0.02
CA LEU A 133 20.51 30.15 1.32
C LEU A 133 21.02 28.92 2.09
N TYR A 134 21.52 29.16 3.30
CA TYR A 134 21.77 28.11 4.28
C TYR A 134 20.73 28.24 5.38
N CYS A 135 19.85 27.24 5.51
CA CYS A 135 18.85 27.23 6.57
C CYS A 135 18.56 25.81 7.08
N TYR A 136 18.25 25.71 8.37
CA TYR A 136 17.84 24.44 8.95
C TYR A 136 16.42 24.08 8.52
N GLU A 137 15.49 25.01 8.64
CA GLU A 137 14.10 24.80 8.23
C GLU A 137 13.62 25.96 7.38
N LEU A 138 13.06 25.67 6.21
CA LEU A 138 12.39 26.62 5.35
C LEU A 138 10.94 26.20 5.20
N LYS A 139 10.02 27.02 5.73
CA LYS A 139 8.59 26.79 5.58
C LYS A 139 7.98 27.74 4.55
N LEU A 140 7.36 27.19 3.53
CA LEU A 140 6.64 27.89 2.47
C LEU A 140 5.13 27.63 2.63
N ILE A 141 4.35 28.68 2.86
CA ILE A 141 2.90 28.59 3.09
C ILE A 141 2.18 29.37 2.00
N ASN A 142 1.09 28.81 1.46
CA ASN A 142 0.23 29.44 0.43
C ASN A 142 1.00 29.94 -0.79
N THR A 143 2.00 29.17 -1.21
CA THR A 143 2.84 29.44 -2.37
C THR A 143 2.09 29.39 -3.70
N ASN A 144 2.74 29.84 -4.78
CA ASN A 144 2.30 29.45 -6.11
C ASN A 144 2.33 27.91 -6.24
N PRO A 145 1.28 27.28 -6.84
CA PRO A 145 1.20 25.85 -7.15
C PRO A 145 2.47 25.21 -7.71
N LEU A 146 3.19 25.97 -8.54
CA LEU A 146 4.34 25.52 -9.30
C LEU A 146 5.56 26.30 -8.83
N ILE A 147 6.48 25.64 -8.14
CA ILE A 147 7.68 26.29 -7.57
C ILE A 147 8.86 26.05 -8.50
N SER A 148 9.46 27.12 -9.04
CA SER A 148 10.67 27.00 -9.85
C SER A 148 11.80 26.38 -9.02
N ILE A 149 12.42 25.31 -9.50
CA ILE A 149 13.57 24.72 -8.81
C ILE A 149 14.77 25.69 -8.81
N ARG A 150 14.83 26.59 -9.80
CA ARG A 150 15.85 27.64 -9.89
C ARG A 150 15.78 28.62 -8.73
N PHE A 151 14.64 28.69 -8.04
CA PHE A 151 14.49 29.48 -6.83
C PHE A 151 15.47 29.06 -5.72
N PHE A 152 15.91 27.80 -5.70
CA PHE A 152 16.77 27.21 -4.66
C PHE A 152 18.22 26.96 -5.11
N ILE A 153 18.70 27.61 -6.18
CA ILE A 153 20.04 27.35 -6.71
C ILE A 153 21.12 27.57 -5.64
N ASN A 154 22.04 26.61 -5.52
CA ASN A 154 23.14 26.61 -4.54
C ASN A 154 22.66 26.71 -3.08
N SER A 155 21.39 26.42 -2.81
CA SER A 155 20.85 26.41 -1.45
C SER A 155 21.13 25.10 -0.75
N THR A 156 21.39 25.20 0.56
CA THR A 156 21.46 24.05 1.46
C THR A 156 20.38 24.19 2.53
N ILE A 157 19.31 23.41 2.37
CA ILE A 157 18.11 23.44 3.22
C ILE A 157 18.02 22.09 3.93
N LYS A 158 18.11 22.06 5.26
CA LYS A 158 17.98 20.78 5.98
C LYS A 158 16.56 20.23 5.91
N HIS A 159 15.55 21.08 6.07
CA HIS A 159 14.14 20.71 6.04
C HIS A 159 13.31 21.75 5.27
N LEU A 160 12.78 21.36 4.12
CA LEU A 160 11.82 22.16 3.35
C LEU A 160 10.39 21.71 3.69
N ILE A 161 9.55 22.63 4.14
CA ILE A 161 8.14 22.40 4.43
C ILE A 161 7.30 23.20 3.43
N ILE A 162 6.43 22.53 2.68
CA ILE A 162 5.48 23.17 1.76
C ILE A 162 4.07 22.89 2.28
N GLN A 163 3.36 23.95 2.62
CA GLN A 163 1.97 23.91 3.04
C GLN A 163 1.14 24.69 2.02
N ASN A 164 0.60 23.95 1.05
CA ASN A 164 -0.13 24.51 -0.08
C ASN A 164 -1.02 23.43 -0.70
N ASP A 165 -2.33 23.63 -0.61
CA ASP A 165 -3.33 22.71 -1.14
C ASP A 165 -3.34 22.64 -2.66
N GLN A 166 -2.91 23.71 -3.32
CA GLN A 166 -2.79 23.81 -4.76
C GLN A 166 -1.40 23.39 -5.28
N PHE A 167 -0.49 22.85 -4.46
CA PHE A 167 0.83 22.44 -4.93
C PHE A 167 0.76 21.39 -6.04
N LYS A 168 1.35 21.72 -7.20
CA LYS A 168 1.39 20.92 -8.42
C LYS A 168 2.80 20.41 -8.76
N GLY A 169 3.80 20.65 -7.92
CA GLY A 169 5.17 20.19 -8.12
C GLY A 169 6.19 21.31 -8.31
N PHE A 170 7.45 20.93 -8.47
CA PHE A 170 8.49 21.87 -8.88
C PHE A 170 8.58 21.96 -10.40
N LEU A 171 8.77 23.18 -10.91
CA LEU A 171 9.06 23.42 -12.32
C LEU A 171 10.54 23.22 -12.60
N PHE A 172 10.83 22.56 -13.70
CA PHE A 172 12.17 22.37 -14.23
C PHE A 172 12.19 22.63 -15.72
N ASP A 173 13.11 23.47 -16.15
CA ASP A 173 13.39 23.75 -17.54
C ASP A 173 14.48 22.78 -18.02
N SER A 174 14.21 22.03 -19.08
CA SER A 174 15.07 20.92 -19.55
C SER A 174 16.43 21.38 -20.08
N ASN A 175 16.59 22.68 -20.32
CA ASN A 175 17.72 23.22 -21.08
C ASN A 175 18.94 23.55 -20.23
N ASP A 176 18.91 23.29 -18.93
CA ASP A 176 19.79 24.00 -18.00
C ASP A 176 20.56 23.11 -17.03
N TYR A 177 21.75 23.60 -16.68
CA TYR A 177 22.86 22.88 -16.06
C TYR A 177 22.52 22.19 -14.72
N LYS A 178 23.42 21.29 -14.30
CA LYS A 178 23.38 20.56 -13.03
C LYS A 178 23.37 21.53 -11.84
N TYR A 179 22.18 21.86 -11.33
CA TYR A 179 22.03 22.65 -10.11
C TYR A 179 22.43 21.84 -8.88
N ASP A 180 23.24 22.42 -7.99
CA ASP A 180 23.53 21.84 -6.68
C ASP A 180 22.46 22.33 -5.69
N ILE A 181 21.45 21.49 -5.45
CA ILE A 181 20.38 21.77 -4.49
C ILE A 181 20.41 20.66 -3.45
N LYS A 182 20.66 21.06 -2.20
CA LYS A 182 20.77 20.15 -1.07
C LYS A 182 19.55 20.30 -0.18
N ILE A 183 18.57 19.42 -0.37
CA ILE A 183 17.38 19.30 0.48
C ILE A 183 17.41 17.91 1.12
N TYR A 184 17.54 17.85 2.44
CA TYR A 184 17.70 16.57 3.16
C TYR A 184 16.36 15.98 3.64
N LYS A 185 15.42 16.85 4.02
CA LYS A 185 14.07 16.50 4.44
C LYS A 185 13.06 17.37 3.71
N LEU A 186 12.00 16.75 3.21
CA LEU A 186 10.91 17.42 2.52
C LEU A 186 9.59 17.02 3.18
N THR A 187 8.82 18.00 3.61
CA THR A 187 7.49 17.81 4.13
C THR A 187 6.52 18.57 3.26
N ILE A 188 5.52 17.89 2.73
CA ILE A 188 4.48 18.51 1.94
C ILE A 188 3.15 18.18 2.61
N THR A 189 2.40 19.21 2.96
CA THR A 189 1.14 19.11 3.69
C THR A 189 0.01 19.74 2.90
N GLU A 190 -1.18 19.19 3.08
CA GLU A 190 -2.47 19.68 2.56
C GLU A 190 -2.67 19.52 1.05
N ILE A 191 -1.86 18.73 0.36
CA ILE A 191 -1.93 18.63 -1.11
C ILE A 191 -3.15 17.88 -1.63
N VAL A 192 -3.66 18.37 -2.77
CA VAL A 192 -4.81 17.80 -3.51
C VAL A 192 -4.37 16.96 -4.72
N VAL A 193 -3.16 16.39 -4.69
CA VAL A 193 -2.64 15.56 -5.80
C VAL A 193 -3.20 14.13 -5.70
N ARG A 194 -3.94 13.69 -6.73
CA ARG A 194 -4.49 12.31 -6.81
C ARG A 194 -3.42 11.25 -7.08
N HIS A 195 -2.45 11.58 -7.93
CA HIS A 195 -1.41 10.65 -8.39
C HIS A 195 -0.03 11.28 -8.16
N LEU A 196 0.72 10.75 -7.20
CA LEU A 196 2.08 11.23 -6.95
C LEU A 196 3.08 10.43 -7.80
N ASP A 197 3.85 11.15 -8.60
CA ASP A 197 4.86 10.56 -9.47
C ASP A 197 6.21 11.33 -9.41
N GLY A 198 7.21 10.87 -10.16
CA GLY A 198 8.54 11.48 -10.12
C GLY A 198 8.64 12.82 -10.86
N LYS A 199 7.63 13.22 -11.66
CA LYS A 199 7.67 14.47 -12.45
C LYS A 199 7.50 15.71 -11.56
N TYR A 200 6.87 15.54 -10.40
CA TYR A 200 6.69 16.59 -9.40
C TYR A 200 8.02 17.00 -8.74
N PHE A 201 9.07 16.17 -8.86
CA PHE A 201 10.34 16.31 -8.14
C PHE A 201 11.56 16.25 -9.08
N PRO A 202 11.74 17.25 -9.95
CA PRO A 202 12.98 17.43 -10.66
C PRO A 202 14.14 17.70 -9.67
N LEU A 203 15.17 16.84 -9.72
CA LEU A 203 16.51 17.07 -9.16
C LEU A 203 16.72 17.00 -7.63
N LEU A 204 15.86 16.32 -6.88
CA LEU A 204 15.98 16.21 -5.42
C LEU A 204 16.79 14.98 -4.92
N TYR A 205 18.00 14.78 -5.45
CA TYR A 205 18.77 13.54 -5.20
C TYR A 205 19.34 13.39 -3.78
N SER A 206 19.44 14.49 -3.03
CA SER A 206 19.98 14.54 -1.67
C SER A 206 18.96 14.18 -0.58
N LEU A 207 17.71 13.94 -0.96
CA LEU A 207 16.62 13.72 -0.03
C LEU A 207 16.78 12.40 0.74
N THR A 208 16.74 12.49 2.07
CA THR A 208 16.83 11.36 2.99
C THR A 208 15.53 11.08 3.73
N GLU A 209 14.69 12.10 3.92
CA GLU A 209 13.39 11.97 4.56
C GLU A 209 12.30 12.66 3.72
N PHE A 210 11.20 11.95 3.48
CA PHE A 210 10.05 12.49 2.78
C PHE A 210 8.78 12.25 3.58
N ILE A 211 8.08 13.33 3.90
CA ILE A 211 6.80 13.31 4.62
C ILE A 211 5.75 13.93 3.72
N LEU A 212 4.69 13.19 3.47
CA LEU A 212 3.57 13.62 2.65
C LEU A 212 2.28 13.48 3.42
N ASN A 213 1.52 14.57 3.51
CA ASN A 213 0.15 14.56 4.01
C ASN A 213 -0.79 15.05 2.92
N SER A 214 -1.57 14.13 2.36
CA SER A 214 -2.54 14.41 1.29
C SER A 214 -3.93 13.99 1.70
N GLN A 215 -4.92 14.79 1.29
CA GLN A 215 -6.32 14.48 1.52
C GLN A 215 -6.93 13.61 0.40
N THR A 216 -6.34 13.61 -0.80
CA THR A 216 -6.96 13.03 -2.01
C THR A 216 -6.07 12.06 -2.79
N MET A 217 -4.84 11.81 -2.34
CA MET A 217 -3.88 10.93 -3.03
C MET A 217 -4.35 9.47 -3.01
N THR A 218 -4.64 8.91 -4.18
CA THR A 218 -5.11 7.52 -4.33
C THR A 218 -4.00 6.56 -4.73
N THR A 219 -3.00 7.01 -5.51
CA THR A 219 -1.91 6.15 -5.96
C THR A 219 -0.54 6.84 -5.95
N ILE A 220 0.49 6.02 -5.87
CA ILE A 220 1.90 6.44 -5.84
C ILE A 220 2.67 5.63 -6.88
N ASN A 221 3.41 6.30 -7.75
CA ASN A 221 4.39 5.66 -8.62
C ASN A 221 5.74 5.58 -7.91
N SER A 222 5.91 4.54 -7.09
CA SER A 222 7.11 4.33 -6.27
C SER A 222 8.39 4.19 -7.09
N TYR A 223 8.32 3.56 -8.27
CA TYR A 223 9.49 3.41 -9.14
C TYR A 223 10.05 4.77 -9.57
N GLN A 224 9.19 5.66 -10.06
CA GLN A 224 9.62 7.00 -10.48
C GLN A 224 10.10 7.84 -9.29
N LEU A 225 9.44 7.74 -8.13
CA LEU A 225 9.84 8.47 -6.93
C LEU A 225 11.18 7.97 -6.37
N ALA A 226 11.37 6.65 -6.28
CA ALA A 226 12.63 6.07 -5.83
C ALA A 226 13.80 6.45 -6.75
N LYS A 227 13.56 6.55 -8.07
CA LYS A 227 14.56 7.07 -9.02
C LYS A 227 14.94 8.53 -8.75
N LYS A 228 14.02 9.35 -8.26
CA LYS A 228 14.29 10.74 -7.87
C LYS A 228 14.95 10.86 -6.50
N PHE A 229 14.65 9.93 -5.59
CA PHE A 229 15.16 9.91 -4.22
C PHE A 229 15.99 8.64 -3.93
N PRO A 230 17.14 8.45 -4.61
CA PRO A 230 17.93 7.22 -4.46
C PRO A 230 18.47 7.01 -3.04
N ASN A 231 18.58 8.10 -2.26
CA ASN A 231 19.10 8.11 -0.90
C ASN A 231 18.02 8.14 0.19
N LEU A 232 16.75 7.92 -0.17
CA LEU A 232 15.62 8.03 0.75
C LEU A 232 15.67 6.94 1.83
N LYS A 233 15.78 7.36 3.09
CA LYS A 233 15.83 6.47 4.27
C LYS A 233 14.52 6.45 5.03
N SER A 234 13.76 7.54 5.03
CA SER A 234 12.47 7.63 5.73
C SER A 234 11.37 8.12 4.79
N LEU A 235 10.29 7.37 4.73
CA LEU A 235 9.10 7.71 3.96
C LEU A 235 7.89 7.68 4.89
N THR A 236 7.20 8.80 4.99
CA THR A 236 5.97 8.92 5.76
C THR A 236 4.85 9.39 4.85
N LEU A 237 3.79 8.59 4.73
CA LEU A 237 2.63 8.88 3.90
C LEU A 237 1.37 8.88 4.77
N PHE A 238 0.78 10.06 4.91
CA PHE A 238 -0.54 10.25 5.48
C PHE A 238 -1.52 10.48 4.32
N SER A 239 -2.35 9.49 4.03
CA SER A 239 -3.44 9.65 3.06
C SER A 239 -4.65 8.87 3.50
N HIS A 240 -5.81 9.53 3.53
CA HIS A 240 -7.09 8.86 3.77
C HIS A 240 -7.57 8.07 2.54
N SER A 241 -6.97 8.32 1.37
CA SER A 241 -7.38 7.74 0.10
C SER A 241 -6.52 6.55 -0.33
N ILE A 242 -5.28 6.42 0.16
CA ILE A 242 -4.51 5.18 -0.03
C ILE A 242 -4.97 4.17 1.01
N GLN A 243 -5.97 3.37 0.65
CA GLN A 243 -6.49 2.33 1.52
C GLN A 243 -5.84 0.97 1.27
N HIS A 244 -5.27 0.77 0.07
CA HIS A 244 -4.73 -0.52 -0.36
C HIS A 244 -3.25 -0.40 -0.71
N ILE A 245 -2.41 -1.23 -0.08
CA ILE A 245 -1.05 -1.48 -0.54
C ILE A 245 -1.09 -2.69 -1.48
N THR A 246 -0.92 -2.42 -2.77
CA THR A 246 -0.89 -3.44 -3.81
C THR A 246 0.47 -4.14 -3.87
N SER A 247 0.52 -5.31 -4.52
CA SER A 247 1.77 -6.06 -4.73
C SER A 247 2.93 -5.16 -5.22
N LYS A 248 4.09 -5.29 -4.57
CA LYS A 248 5.35 -4.60 -4.89
C LYS A 248 5.27 -3.06 -4.91
N MET A 249 4.26 -2.48 -4.26
CA MET A 249 4.03 -1.03 -4.28
C MET A 249 5.26 -0.24 -3.84
N PHE A 250 6.09 -0.73 -2.92
CA PHE A 250 7.28 -0.01 -2.43
C PHE A 250 8.61 -0.64 -2.85
N GLN A 251 8.62 -1.66 -3.72
CA GLN A 251 9.80 -2.48 -4.03
C GLN A 251 11.02 -1.66 -4.50
N SER A 252 10.80 -0.53 -5.16
CA SER A 252 11.89 0.31 -5.70
C SER A 252 12.65 1.11 -4.64
N PHE A 253 12.16 1.21 -3.40
CA PHE A 253 12.82 1.97 -2.33
C PHE A 253 13.87 1.13 -1.58
N TYR A 254 14.95 0.79 -2.26
CA TYR A 254 15.99 -0.12 -1.75
C TYR A 254 16.79 0.44 -0.56
N THR A 255 16.88 1.76 -0.38
CA THR A 255 17.58 2.42 0.74
C THR A 255 16.71 2.69 1.96
N LEU A 256 15.41 2.38 1.87
CA LEU A 256 14.43 2.76 2.88
C LEU A 256 14.63 1.98 4.18
N LYS A 257 14.75 2.72 5.27
CA LYS A 257 14.88 2.22 6.64
C LYS A 257 13.60 2.39 7.45
N LYS A 258 12.85 3.46 7.21
CA LYS A 258 11.62 3.77 7.94
C LYS A 258 10.47 4.00 6.97
N LEU A 259 9.37 3.27 7.17
CA LEU A 259 8.14 3.44 6.41
C LEU A 259 6.98 3.65 7.38
N THR A 260 6.38 4.83 7.34
CA THR A 260 5.17 5.13 8.10
C THR A 260 4.03 5.39 7.13
N LEU A 261 2.96 4.61 7.26
CA LEU A 261 1.76 4.70 6.45
C LEU A 261 0.58 4.88 7.40
N ASN A 262 -0.30 5.83 7.09
CA ASN A 262 -1.54 6.03 7.82
C ASN A 262 -2.72 6.10 6.84
N GLY A 263 -3.86 5.54 7.25
CA GLY A 263 -5.06 5.39 6.42
C GLY A 263 -5.16 4.07 5.65
N ILE A 264 -4.11 3.23 5.69
CA ILE A 264 -4.13 1.91 5.05
C ILE A 264 -5.14 0.99 5.75
N THR A 265 -5.93 0.28 4.96
CA THR A 265 -6.88 -0.74 5.44
C THR A 265 -6.49 -2.15 4.99
N THR A 266 -5.85 -2.28 3.83
CA THR A 266 -5.52 -3.58 3.23
C THR A 266 -4.09 -3.62 2.75
N ILE A 267 -3.40 -4.73 3.03
CA ILE A 267 -2.09 -5.03 2.45
C ILE A 267 -2.19 -6.36 1.69
N GLU A 268 -2.00 -6.28 0.38
CA GLU A 268 -2.05 -7.44 -0.50
C GLU A 268 -0.77 -8.27 -0.41
N ASN A 269 -0.82 -9.48 -0.98
CA ASN A 269 0.36 -10.33 -1.13
C ASN A 269 1.52 -9.55 -1.78
N GLU A 270 2.72 -9.69 -1.20
CA GLU A 270 3.95 -9.02 -1.67
C GLU A 270 3.86 -7.48 -1.64
N GLY A 271 2.90 -6.87 -0.92
CA GLY A 271 2.73 -5.42 -0.90
C GLY A 271 3.96 -4.65 -0.41
N LEU A 272 4.71 -5.25 0.50
CA LEU A 272 5.94 -4.69 1.10
C LEU A 272 7.20 -5.47 0.68
N PHE A 273 7.15 -6.10 -0.49
CA PHE A 273 8.20 -6.99 -0.97
C PHE A 273 9.57 -6.32 -1.12
N ASN A 274 10.62 -7.01 -0.67
CA ASN A 274 12.02 -6.68 -0.88
C ASN A 274 12.46 -5.31 -0.32
N LEU A 275 11.81 -4.84 0.75
CA LEU A 275 12.28 -3.73 1.58
C LEU A 275 13.36 -4.21 2.57
N LYS A 276 14.50 -4.65 2.04
CA LYS A 276 15.56 -5.34 2.81
C LYS A 276 16.23 -4.49 3.89
N ASN A 277 16.30 -3.18 3.68
CA ASN A 277 16.95 -2.27 4.64
C ASN A 277 15.96 -1.68 5.66
N LEU A 278 14.71 -2.14 5.65
CA LEU A 278 13.69 -1.60 6.53
C LEU A 278 13.96 -2.01 7.98
N GLU A 279 14.07 -1.01 8.85
CA GLU A 279 14.30 -1.10 10.29
C GLU A 279 13.02 -0.79 11.07
N GLU A 280 12.11 0.01 10.51
CA GLU A 280 10.85 0.42 11.14
C GLU A 280 9.70 0.49 10.12
N LEU A 281 8.59 -0.15 10.43
CA LEU A 281 7.34 -0.09 9.69
C LEU A 281 6.18 0.24 10.62
N ASN A 282 5.51 1.34 10.34
CA ASN A 282 4.30 1.76 11.03
C ASN A 282 3.14 1.77 10.04
N LEU A 283 2.12 0.93 10.28
CA LEU A 283 0.97 0.78 9.39
C LEU A 283 -0.27 1.54 9.88
N GLY A 284 -0.13 2.37 10.93
CA GLY A 284 -1.21 3.21 11.43
C GLY A 284 -2.31 2.42 12.15
N SER A 285 -3.52 2.99 12.14
CA SER A 285 -4.63 2.57 13.01
C SER A 285 -5.80 1.87 12.31
N ASN A 286 -5.72 1.64 10.99
CA ASN A 286 -6.91 1.30 10.21
C ASN A 286 -6.79 -0.03 9.46
N ILE A 287 -5.76 -0.84 9.73
CA ILE A 287 -5.58 -2.15 9.08
C ILE A 287 -6.76 -3.07 9.42
N LEU A 288 -7.46 -3.52 8.38
CA LEU A 288 -8.58 -4.46 8.45
C LEU A 288 -8.21 -5.83 7.86
N ARG A 289 -7.36 -5.85 6.83
CA ARG A 289 -6.99 -7.06 6.10
C ARG A 289 -5.49 -7.11 5.80
N LEU A 290 -4.89 -8.25 6.12
CA LEU A 290 -3.54 -8.61 5.68
C LEU A 290 -3.63 -9.92 4.90
N ASP A 291 -3.11 -9.92 3.67
CA ASP A 291 -3.02 -11.15 2.90
C ASP A 291 -1.89 -12.06 3.41
N PRO A 292 -1.95 -13.39 3.14
CA PRO A 292 -1.01 -14.38 3.69
C PRO A 292 0.47 -14.11 3.40
N PHE A 293 0.80 -13.38 2.34
CA PHE A 293 2.16 -13.06 1.91
C PHE A 293 2.46 -11.56 1.93
N ALA A 294 1.70 -10.77 2.70
CA ALA A 294 1.87 -9.31 2.76
C ALA A 294 3.29 -8.86 3.15
N PHE A 295 3.95 -9.60 4.04
CA PHE A 295 5.30 -9.33 4.54
C PHE A 295 6.38 -10.25 3.93
N TYR A 296 6.09 -10.89 2.79
CA TYR A 296 7.06 -11.76 2.14
C TYR A 296 8.33 -11.00 1.74
N GLN A 297 9.49 -11.48 2.19
CA GLN A 297 10.81 -10.84 2.02
C GLN A 297 10.85 -9.38 2.53
N LEU A 298 10.14 -9.09 3.62
CA LEU A 298 10.22 -7.83 4.34
C LEU A 298 11.42 -7.82 5.29
N GLY A 299 12.19 -6.73 5.29
CA GLY A 299 13.34 -6.56 6.18
C GLY A 299 14.53 -7.45 5.81
N ASN A 300 15.56 -7.40 6.63
CA ASN A 300 16.71 -8.30 6.61
C ASN A 300 16.76 -9.10 7.93
N ASP A 301 17.84 -9.85 8.16
CA ASP A 301 18.07 -10.59 9.40
C ASP A 301 18.41 -9.68 10.61
N GLN A 302 18.35 -8.35 10.44
CA GLN A 302 18.49 -7.39 11.54
C GLN A 302 17.14 -7.17 12.22
N THR A 303 17.23 -6.52 13.38
CA THR A 303 16.08 -6.20 14.19
C THR A 303 15.20 -5.17 13.49
N PHE A 304 13.95 -5.54 13.23
CA PHE A 304 12.98 -4.72 12.50
C PHE A 304 11.75 -4.48 13.38
N LEU A 305 11.28 -3.24 13.51
CA LEU A 305 10.12 -2.88 14.32
C LEU A 305 8.86 -2.74 13.46
N LEU A 306 7.89 -3.64 13.66
CA LEU A 306 6.56 -3.59 13.09
C LEU A 306 5.55 -3.02 14.11
N LEU A 307 5.00 -1.86 13.83
CA LEU A 307 3.98 -1.19 14.65
C LEU A 307 2.59 -1.39 14.04
N LEU A 308 1.79 -2.24 14.69
CA LEU A 308 0.35 -2.46 14.41
C LEU A 308 -0.55 -1.82 15.48
N ASN A 309 0.06 -1.12 16.44
CA ASN A 309 -0.49 -0.79 17.77
C ASN A 309 -1.81 0.00 17.77
N ASN A 310 -2.18 0.65 16.69
CA ASN A 310 -3.32 1.56 16.70
C ASN A 310 -4.56 0.98 16.02
N SER A 311 -4.49 -0.22 15.41
CA SER A 311 -5.67 -0.80 14.75
C SER A 311 -6.58 -1.49 15.75
N PHE A 312 -7.50 -0.72 16.34
CA PHE A 312 -8.46 -1.21 17.33
C PHE A 312 -9.40 -2.29 16.79
N ASN A 313 -9.62 -2.32 15.47
CA ASN A 313 -10.54 -3.25 14.81
C ASN A 313 -9.82 -4.49 14.22
N PHE A 314 -8.49 -4.51 14.21
CA PHE A 314 -7.77 -5.63 13.65
C PHE A 314 -7.86 -6.84 14.59
N LYS A 315 -8.52 -7.91 14.12
CA LYS A 315 -8.56 -9.20 14.82
C LYS A 315 -7.64 -10.18 14.11
N LEU A 316 -6.77 -10.85 14.88
CA LEU A 316 -6.01 -11.97 14.36
C LEU A 316 -6.95 -13.16 14.12
N ASN A 317 -6.78 -13.83 12.99
CA ASN A 317 -7.50 -15.03 12.61
C ASN A 317 -6.46 -16.04 12.14
N ASP A 318 -6.48 -17.24 12.71
CA ASP A 318 -5.41 -18.21 12.51
C ASP A 318 -5.32 -18.69 11.06
N ASP A 319 -6.45 -18.95 10.43
CA ASP A 319 -6.49 -19.43 9.04
C ASP A 319 -6.04 -18.35 8.04
N LYS A 320 -6.23 -17.08 8.37
CA LYS A 320 -5.92 -15.96 7.46
C LYS A 320 -4.54 -15.36 7.68
N HIS A 321 -4.12 -15.21 8.93
CA HIS A 321 -2.98 -14.37 9.29
C HIS A 321 -1.75 -15.18 9.73
N PHE A 322 -1.89 -16.47 10.03
CA PHE A 322 -0.75 -17.26 10.50
C PHE A 322 0.44 -17.19 9.53
N CYS A 323 0.20 -17.42 8.24
CA CYS A 323 1.27 -17.37 7.24
C CYS A 323 1.86 -15.96 7.06
N THR A 324 1.05 -14.90 7.23
CA THR A 324 1.53 -13.52 7.14
C THR A 324 2.63 -13.25 8.16
N PHE A 325 2.46 -13.72 9.39
CA PHE A 325 3.41 -13.50 10.47
C PHE A 325 4.48 -14.60 10.56
N ALA A 326 4.20 -15.81 10.08
CA ALA A 326 5.19 -16.88 9.99
C ALA A 326 6.40 -16.48 9.14
N LEU A 327 6.19 -15.62 8.14
CA LEU A 327 7.20 -15.15 7.20
C LEU A 327 8.02 -13.95 7.69
N LEU A 328 7.69 -13.39 8.86
CA LEU A 328 8.49 -12.29 9.40
C LEU A 328 9.88 -12.78 9.83
N PRO A 329 10.92 -11.95 9.70
CA PRO A 329 12.22 -12.23 10.28
C PRO A 329 12.12 -12.53 11.78
N ILE A 330 12.88 -13.50 12.28
CA ILE A 330 12.86 -13.94 13.69
C ILE A 330 13.14 -12.78 14.67
N LYS A 331 13.94 -11.79 14.24
CA LYS A 331 14.27 -10.59 15.03
C LYS A 331 13.29 -9.43 14.82
N THR A 332 12.10 -9.69 14.28
CA THR A 332 11.08 -8.66 14.12
C THR A 332 10.39 -8.41 15.44
N PHE A 333 10.34 -7.16 15.90
CA PHE A 333 9.48 -6.75 17.00
C PHE A 333 8.10 -6.39 16.47
N VAL A 334 7.05 -7.00 17.01
CA VAL A 334 5.67 -6.66 16.63
C VAL A 334 4.94 -6.04 17.82
N LYS A 335 4.54 -4.78 17.68
CA LYS A 335 3.70 -4.09 18.67
C LYS A 335 2.23 -4.21 18.28
N PHE A 336 1.48 -4.99 19.04
CA PHE A 336 0.04 -5.14 18.89
C PHE A 336 -0.77 -4.11 19.67
N SER A 337 -2.03 -3.93 19.29
CA SER A 337 -3.00 -3.15 20.05
C SER A 337 -3.28 -3.80 21.41
N SER A 338 -3.49 -2.97 22.45
CA SER A 338 -3.83 -3.40 23.81
C SER A 338 -5.17 -4.14 23.94
N ASN A 339 -5.98 -4.15 22.88
CA ASN A 339 -7.34 -4.70 22.86
C ASN A 339 -7.39 -6.16 22.37
N LEU A 340 -6.25 -6.76 22.03
CA LEU A 340 -6.17 -8.17 21.65
C LEU A 340 -6.30 -9.05 22.89
N ASN A 341 -7.55 -9.29 23.28
CA ASN A 341 -7.91 -10.17 24.40
C ASN A 341 -7.94 -11.65 23.99
N GLU A 342 -8.12 -11.95 22.69
CA GLU A 342 -8.20 -13.31 22.17
C GLU A 342 -6.79 -13.89 21.90
N CYS A 343 -6.52 -15.04 22.52
CA CYS A 343 -5.23 -15.73 22.44
C CYS A 343 -5.19 -16.72 21.28
N THR A 344 -5.22 -16.22 20.05
CA THR A 344 -5.22 -17.07 18.84
C THR A 344 -3.86 -17.75 18.64
N CYS A 345 -3.80 -18.83 17.87
CA CYS A 345 -2.56 -19.55 17.60
C CYS A 345 -1.52 -18.69 16.88
N THR A 346 -1.95 -17.76 16.03
CA THR A 346 -1.10 -16.74 15.41
C THR A 346 -0.42 -15.87 16.47
N HIS A 347 -1.18 -15.34 17.44
CA HIS A 347 -0.59 -14.59 18.55
C HIS A 347 0.45 -15.41 19.31
N ARG A 348 0.13 -16.68 19.60
CA ARG A 348 1.04 -17.56 20.34
C ARG A 348 2.32 -17.84 19.57
N TYR A 349 2.21 -18.09 18.27
CA TYR A 349 3.35 -18.28 17.38
C TYR A 349 4.27 -17.06 17.40
N ILE A 350 3.69 -15.87 17.25
CA ILE A 350 4.40 -14.59 17.24
C ILE A 350 5.12 -14.35 18.57
N TYR A 351 4.42 -14.52 19.69
CA TYR A 351 5.00 -14.37 21.03
C TYR A 351 6.18 -15.31 21.29
N ARG A 352 6.14 -16.51 20.72
CA ARG A 352 7.20 -17.53 20.89
C ARG A 352 8.45 -17.24 20.05
N HIS A 353 8.27 -16.79 18.81
CA HIS A 353 9.35 -16.68 17.83
C HIS A 353 9.96 -15.29 17.73
N ILE A 354 9.31 -14.27 18.30
CA ILE A 354 9.85 -12.92 18.35
C ILE A 354 10.70 -12.73 19.60
N GLU A 355 11.74 -11.92 19.47
CA GLU A 355 12.64 -11.58 20.56
C GLU A 355 11.88 -10.94 21.74
N LYS A 356 11.91 -11.61 22.89
CA LYS A 356 11.13 -11.27 24.10
C LYS A 356 11.67 -10.05 24.85
N SER A 357 12.89 -9.61 24.55
CA SER A 357 13.64 -8.59 25.29
C SER A 357 12.94 -7.23 25.34
N GLN A 358 11.99 -6.96 24.44
CA GLN A 358 11.25 -5.70 24.39
C GLN A 358 9.75 -5.85 24.04
N ILE A 359 9.13 -7.00 24.36
CA ILE A 359 7.67 -7.14 24.27
C ILE A 359 7.04 -6.33 25.42
N TYR A 360 6.90 -5.02 25.23
CA TYR A 360 6.27 -4.10 26.20
C TYR A 360 4.77 -4.38 26.44
N LEU A 361 4.21 -5.41 25.81
CA LEU A 361 2.84 -5.85 25.98
C LEU A 361 2.83 -7.37 25.89
N THR A 362 3.22 -8.07 26.96
CA THR A 362 2.79 -9.44 27.17
C THR A 362 1.28 -9.45 26.94
N PRO A 363 0.76 -10.14 25.92
CA PRO A 363 -0.66 -10.04 25.59
C PRO A 363 -1.48 -10.37 26.84
N LYS A 364 -2.63 -9.74 27.05
CA LYS A 364 -3.40 -9.94 28.28
C LYS A 364 -3.70 -11.42 28.56
N CYS A 365 -3.82 -12.23 27.52
CA CYS A 365 -4.03 -13.66 27.67
C CYS A 365 -2.81 -14.45 28.18
N TYR A 366 -1.63 -13.84 28.17
CA TYR A 366 -0.41 -14.33 28.82
C TYR A 366 -0.20 -13.74 30.23
N GLN A 367 -1.02 -12.77 30.64
CA GLN A 367 -0.97 -12.26 32.01
C GLN A 367 -1.53 -13.35 32.93
N ASN A 368 -0.76 -13.74 33.94
CA ASN A 368 -1.09 -14.75 34.97
C ASN A 368 -1.05 -16.23 34.56
N SER A 369 -0.62 -16.57 33.34
CA SER A 369 -0.44 -17.97 32.95
C SER A 369 0.96 -18.49 33.30
N THR A 370 1.01 -19.64 33.98
CA THR A 370 2.29 -20.34 34.27
C THR A 370 2.93 -20.85 32.98
N MET A 371 4.26 -20.94 32.94
CA MET A 371 4.99 -21.48 31.78
C MET A 371 4.53 -22.87 31.32
N SER A 372 4.10 -23.74 32.24
CA SER A 372 3.56 -25.07 31.94
C SER A 372 2.21 -25.01 31.22
N LEU A 373 1.30 -24.15 31.68
CA LEU A 373 0.00 -23.91 31.04
C LEU A 373 0.20 -23.34 29.62
N LEU A 374 1.15 -22.42 29.45
CA LEU A 374 1.49 -21.87 28.13
C LEU A 374 2.00 -22.96 27.17
N ALA A 375 2.88 -23.84 27.64
CA ALA A 375 3.36 -24.96 26.83
C ALA A 375 2.21 -25.92 26.43
N GLN A 376 1.28 -26.20 27.35
CA GLN A 376 0.12 -27.05 27.06
C GLN A 376 -0.84 -26.39 26.05
N GLU A 377 -1.05 -25.09 26.17
CA GLU A 377 -1.88 -24.31 25.25
C GLU A 377 -1.25 -24.17 23.86
N GLU A 378 0.07 -24.02 23.78
CA GLU A 378 0.80 -24.02 22.52
C GLU A 378 0.67 -25.37 21.81
N ASN A 379 0.75 -26.50 22.53
CA ASN A 379 0.56 -27.83 21.94
C ASN A 379 -0.82 -27.98 21.26
N LYS A 380 -1.86 -27.27 21.72
CA LYS A 380 -3.18 -27.27 21.06
C LYS A 380 -3.16 -26.60 19.70
N CYS A 381 -2.24 -25.67 19.47
CA CYS A 381 -2.20 -24.89 18.24
C CYS A 381 -1.61 -25.61 17.04
N GLN A 382 -1.00 -26.79 17.24
CA GLN A 382 -0.48 -27.62 16.15
C GLN A 382 0.31 -26.79 15.10
N PHE A 383 1.23 -25.92 15.55
CA PHE A 383 1.94 -24.96 14.68
C PHE A 383 2.55 -25.59 13.43
N GLU A 384 2.99 -26.84 13.54
CA GLU A 384 3.49 -27.61 12.42
C GLU A 384 2.48 -27.73 11.27
N GLN A 385 1.21 -27.99 11.58
CA GLN A 385 0.16 -28.08 10.56
C GLN A 385 -0.11 -26.73 9.88
N TYR A 386 -0.18 -25.65 10.66
CA TYR A 386 -0.34 -24.31 10.10
C TYR A 386 0.86 -23.90 9.23
N LEU A 387 2.09 -24.24 9.64
CA LEU A 387 3.27 -24.01 8.81
C LEU A 387 3.22 -24.84 7.52
N LEU A 388 2.74 -26.09 7.57
CA LEU A 388 2.56 -26.92 6.38
C LEU A 388 1.52 -26.35 5.41
N GLN A 389 0.53 -25.59 5.89
CA GLN A 389 -0.42 -24.87 5.05
C GLN A 389 0.21 -23.65 4.36
N CYS A 390 1.28 -23.08 4.93
CA CYS A 390 2.00 -21.98 4.32
C CYS A 390 2.84 -22.49 3.14
N LYS A 391 2.60 -21.95 1.94
CA LYS A 391 3.35 -22.32 0.73
C LYS A 391 4.83 -21.96 0.80
N ILE A 392 5.18 -20.99 1.65
CA ILE A 392 6.52 -20.47 1.83
C ILE A 392 6.87 -20.68 3.30
N LEU A 393 8.05 -21.26 3.54
CA LEU A 393 8.49 -21.67 4.87
C LEU A 393 9.76 -20.91 5.24
N PRO A 394 9.84 -20.39 6.48
CA PRO A 394 11.08 -19.83 7.01
C PRO A 394 12.20 -20.87 7.07
N ASN A 395 13.44 -20.41 6.94
CA ASN A 395 14.61 -21.23 7.21
C ASN A 395 14.83 -21.30 8.74
N ASN A 396 15.07 -22.51 9.26
CA ASN A 396 15.42 -22.77 10.67
C ASN A 396 14.39 -22.29 11.71
N ILE A 397 13.27 -23.01 11.84
CA ILE A 397 12.22 -22.70 12.83
C ILE A 397 12.37 -23.62 14.04
N PHE A 398 12.25 -23.08 15.26
CA PHE A 398 12.28 -23.85 16.49
C PHE A 398 10.88 -24.06 17.07
N ILE A 399 10.30 -25.25 16.89
CA ILE A 399 8.98 -25.60 17.41
C ILE A 399 9.16 -26.64 18.52
N TYR A 400 8.60 -26.37 19.69
CA TYR A 400 8.68 -27.25 20.87
C TYR A 400 10.11 -27.70 21.25
N GLY A 401 11.10 -26.82 21.06
CA GLY A 401 12.50 -27.11 21.37
C GLY A 401 13.22 -27.98 20.33
N LYS A 402 12.53 -28.36 19.25
CA LYS A 402 13.13 -29.03 18.09
C LYS A 402 13.37 -28.02 16.97
N GLN A 403 14.54 -28.08 16.37
CA GLN A 403 14.86 -27.31 15.18
C GLN A 403 14.33 -28.04 13.95
N TYR A 404 13.54 -27.34 13.15
CA TYR A 404 13.03 -27.82 11.87
C TYR A 404 13.67 -27.00 10.75
N ASN A 405 14.29 -27.69 9.80
CA ASN A 405 14.79 -27.06 8.58
C ASN A 405 13.66 -26.97 7.54
N SER A 406 13.71 -25.99 6.64
CA SER A 406 12.77 -25.85 5.52
C SER A 406 12.68 -27.13 4.67
N THR A 407 13.75 -27.92 4.57
CA THR A 407 13.76 -29.24 3.93
C THR A 407 12.76 -30.22 4.56
N TYR A 408 12.60 -30.23 5.88
CA TYR A 408 11.63 -31.11 6.57
C TYR A 408 10.20 -30.81 6.11
N PHE A 409 9.83 -29.53 6.18
CA PHE A 409 8.50 -29.10 5.80
C PHE A 409 8.24 -29.28 4.30
N TYR A 410 9.25 -29.05 3.45
CA TYR A 410 9.15 -29.33 2.02
C TYR A 410 8.87 -30.81 1.73
N LEU A 411 9.62 -31.73 2.36
CA LEU A 411 9.39 -33.17 2.22
C LEU A 411 8.00 -33.58 2.70
N LYS A 412 7.55 -33.02 3.83
CA LYS A 412 6.24 -33.30 4.40
C LYS A 412 5.10 -32.72 3.56
N GLN A 413 5.24 -31.52 3.01
CA GLN A 413 4.30 -30.95 2.04
C GLN A 413 4.22 -31.79 0.77
N LYS A 414 5.38 -32.24 0.24
CA LYS A 414 5.42 -33.13 -0.93
C LYS A 414 4.73 -34.47 -0.63
N TYR A 415 4.93 -35.02 0.57
CA TYR A 415 4.23 -36.22 1.02
C TYR A 415 2.71 -36.00 1.11
N LEU A 416 2.25 -34.90 1.71
CA LEU A 416 0.83 -34.56 1.79
C LEU A 416 0.19 -34.35 0.39
N LEU A 417 0.91 -33.72 -0.54
CA LEU A 417 0.48 -33.59 -1.94
C LEU A 417 0.38 -34.95 -2.62
N TYR A 418 1.34 -35.85 -2.36
CA TYR A 418 1.32 -37.22 -2.88
C TYR A 418 0.15 -38.03 -2.30
N GLU A 419 -0.09 -37.94 -1.00
CA GLU A 419 -1.20 -38.60 -0.30
C GLU A 419 -2.55 -38.08 -0.81
N ASN A 420 -2.70 -36.76 -0.99
CA ASN A 420 -3.90 -36.16 -1.58
C ASN A 420 -4.10 -36.60 -3.04
N ASN A 421 -3.04 -36.72 -3.84
CA ASN A 421 -3.12 -37.23 -5.21
C ASN A 421 -3.52 -38.71 -5.24
N ILE A 422 -3.01 -39.53 -4.32
CA ILE A 422 -3.43 -40.91 -4.15
C ILE A 422 -4.91 -40.97 -3.77
N PHE A 423 -5.33 -40.18 -2.78
CA PHE A 423 -6.72 -40.14 -2.33
C PHE A 423 -7.66 -39.67 -3.45
N LEU A 424 -7.28 -38.63 -4.20
CA LEU A 424 -8.01 -38.18 -5.40
C LEU A 424 -8.11 -39.29 -6.44
N LYS A 425 -7.03 -40.02 -6.71
CA LYS A 425 -7.01 -41.16 -7.65
C LYS A 425 -7.89 -42.31 -7.18
N TYR A 426 -7.89 -42.63 -5.89
CA TYR A 426 -8.81 -43.62 -5.33
C TYR A 426 -10.26 -43.17 -5.41
N LYS A 427 -10.54 -41.89 -5.12
CA LYS A 427 -11.88 -41.32 -5.21
C LYS A 427 -12.40 -41.31 -6.65
N THR A 428 -11.58 -40.92 -7.63
CA THR A 428 -11.96 -40.98 -9.04
C THR A 428 -12.15 -42.42 -9.53
N ASN A 429 -11.27 -43.35 -9.16
CA ASN A 429 -11.44 -44.76 -9.49
C ASN A 429 -12.70 -45.36 -8.85
N PHE A 430 -13.01 -44.99 -7.62
CA PHE A 430 -14.25 -45.41 -6.95
C PHE A 430 -15.48 -44.87 -7.67
N ILE A 431 -15.49 -43.57 -8.03
CA ILE A 431 -16.58 -42.96 -8.79
C ILE A 431 -16.73 -43.66 -10.17
N ILE A 432 -15.64 -43.87 -10.91
CA ILE A 432 -15.67 -44.58 -12.20
C ILE A 432 -16.19 -46.02 -12.03
N GLY A 433 -15.75 -46.73 -11.00
CA GLY A 433 -16.21 -48.08 -10.68
C GLY A 433 -17.71 -48.12 -10.35
N THR A 434 -18.21 -47.18 -9.56
CA THR A 434 -19.65 -47.09 -9.25
C THR A 434 -20.50 -46.76 -10.48
N ILE A 435 -20.05 -45.83 -11.34
CA ILE A 435 -20.73 -45.49 -12.60
C ILE A 435 -20.71 -46.70 -13.55
N GLY A 436 -19.58 -47.40 -13.67
CA GLY A 436 -19.45 -48.60 -14.49
C GLY A 436 -20.34 -49.74 -13.99
N GLY A 437 -20.40 -49.96 -12.68
CA GLY A 437 -21.28 -50.95 -12.06
C GLY A 437 -22.76 -50.66 -12.29
N LEU A 438 -23.18 -49.39 -12.16
CA LEU A 438 -24.54 -48.96 -12.48
C LEU A 438 -24.87 -49.16 -13.97
N ALA A 439 -23.93 -48.85 -14.87
CA ALA A 439 -24.12 -49.08 -16.30
C ALA A 439 -24.31 -50.57 -16.62
N LEU A 440 -23.53 -51.46 -16.01
CA LEU A 440 -23.68 -52.91 -16.15
C LEU A 440 -25.01 -53.44 -15.57
N LEU A 441 -25.45 -52.87 -14.44
CA LEU A 441 -26.76 -53.20 -13.89
C LEU A 441 -27.89 -52.78 -14.83
N ILE A 442 -27.80 -51.58 -15.40
CA ILE A 442 -28.77 -51.07 -16.38
C ILE A 442 -28.79 -51.96 -17.62
N THR A 443 -27.63 -52.34 -18.17
CA THR A 443 -27.58 -53.23 -19.35
C THR A 443 -28.14 -54.61 -19.04
N PHE A 444 -27.85 -55.16 -17.87
CA PHE A 444 -28.41 -56.44 -17.42
C PHE A 444 -29.94 -56.38 -17.27
N ILE A 445 -30.48 -55.30 -16.70
CA ILE A 445 -31.93 -55.06 -16.61
C ILE A 445 -32.54 -54.97 -18.01
N ILE A 446 -31.91 -54.25 -18.95
CA ILE A 446 -32.38 -54.16 -20.35
C ILE A 446 -32.40 -55.55 -21.00
N VAL A 447 -31.37 -56.38 -20.81
CA VAL A 447 -31.34 -57.76 -21.34
C VAL A 447 -32.48 -58.60 -20.75
N ILE A 448 -32.73 -58.52 -19.43
CA ILE A 448 -33.85 -59.22 -18.80
C ILE A 448 -35.20 -58.75 -19.37
N LEU A 449 -35.37 -57.44 -19.56
CA LEU A 449 -36.58 -56.86 -20.14
C LEU A 449 -36.78 -57.34 -21.59
N LEU A 450 -35.73 -57.38 -22.40
CA LEU A 450 -35.76 -57.91 -23.77
C LEU A 450 -36.10 -59.42 -23.80
N LEU A 451 -35.52 -60.21 -22.89
CA LEU A 451 -35.84 -61.64 -22.76
C LEU A 451 -37.30 -61.86 -22.35
N ARG A 452 -37.84 -61.06 -21.41
CA ARG A 452 -39.26 -61.10 -21.03
C ARG A 452 -40.16 -60.69 -22.17
N TYR A 453 -39.82 -59.63 -22.90
CA TYR A 453 -40.57 -59.16 -24.06
C TYR A 453 -40.63 -60.24 -25.14
N ASN A 454 -39.50 -60.85 -25.49
CA ASN A 454 -39.45 -61.94 -26.46
C ASN A 454 -40.29 -63.14 -26.00
N ARG A 455 -40.25 -63.51 -24.71
CA ARG A 455 -41.08 -64.62 -24.19
C ARG A 455 -42.58 -64.35 -24.36
N HIS A 456 -43.03 -63.11 -24.18
CA HIS A 456 -44.41 -62.71 -24.44
C HIS A 456 -44.75 -62.76 -25.94
N SER A 457 -43.88 -62.21 -26.80
CA SER A 457 -44.05 -62.24 -28.25
C SER A 457 -44.08 -63.68 -28.79
N TYR A 458 -43.21 -64.56 -28.32
CA TYR A 458 -43.24 -65.99 -28.65
C TYR A 458 -44.52 -66.67 -28.15
N SER A 459 -45.01 -66.34 -26.95
CA SER A 459 -46.30 -66.89 -26.48
C SER A 459 -47.48 -66.44 -27.35
N HIS A 460 -47.44 -65.20 -27.84
CA HIS A 460 -48.47 -64.64 -28.70
C HIS A 460 -48.39 -65.23 -30.12
N LEU A 461 -47.17 -65.40 -30.65
CA LEU A 461 -46.92 -66.05 -31.93
C LEU A 461 -47.33 -67.54 -31.88
N ASN A 462 -47.03 -68.26 -30.79
CA ASN A 462 -47.49 -69.64 -30.62
C ASN A 462 -49.01 -69.71 -30.49
N ARG A 463 -49.68 -68.74 -29.85
CA ARG A 463 -51.14 -68.65 -29.84
C ARG A 463 -51.72 -68.42 -31.23
N LEU A 464 -51.10 -67.57 -32.06
CA LEU A 464 -51.54 -67.31 -33.43
C LEU A 464 -51.30 -68.52 -34.35
N LEU A 465 -50.15 -69.19 -34.23
CA LEU A 465 -49.84 -70.40 -34.99
C LEU A 465 -50.75 -71.58 -34.59
N ARG A 466 -51.08 -71.73 -33.31
CA ARG A 466 -52.02 -72.77 -32.85
C ARG A 466 -53.46 -72.52 -33.29
N LYS A 467 -53.83 -71.27 -33.59
CA LYS A 467 -55.17 -70.89 -34.12
C LYS A 467 -55.31 -71.13 -35.63
N ARG A 468 -54.23 -71.44 -36.36
CA ARG A 468 -54.27 -71.68 -37.81
C ARG A 468 -54.48 -73.16 -38.19
N ASN A 469 -54.41 -74.08 -37.23
CA ASN A 469 -54.63 -75.52 -37.47
C ASN A 469 -56.07 -76.01 -37.23
N SER A 470 -57.05 -75.11 -37.08
CA SER A 470 -58.47 -75.49 -37.14
C SER A 470 -58.94 -75.55 -38.60
N THR A 471 -58.75 -76.72 -39.19
CA THR A 471 -59.56 -77.36 -40.24
C THR A 471 -60.71 -76.54 -40.83
N THR A 472 -60.56 -76.13 -42.09
CA THR A 472 -61.67 -76.04 -43.04
C THR A 472 -61.41 -77.03 -44.16
N MET A 473 -61.98 -78.23 -44.03
CA MET A 473 -62.18 -79.14 -45.16
C MET A 473 -63.40 -78.64 -45.94
N ILE A 474 -63.19 -78.11 -47.14
CA ILE A 474 -64.23 -78.05 -48.18
C ILE A 474 -63.58 -78.29 -49.55
N ASN A 475 -63.96 -79.43 -50.14
CA ASN A 475 -63.94 -79.80 -51.57
C ASN A 475 -62.60 -79.91 -52.32
N GLY A 476 -61.95 -81.06 -52.11
CA GLY A 476 -61.54 -81.97 -53.18
C GLY A 476 -60.98 -81.38 -54.47
N ARG A 477 -59.70 -81.00 -54.46
CA ARG A 477 -58.77 -81.19 -55.59
C ARG A 477 -57.33 -81.03 -55.10
N GLN A 478 -56.55 -82.09 -55.29
CA GLN A 478 -55.10 -82.08 -55.12
C GLN A 478 -54.50 -81.23 -56.24
N ILE A 479 -53.86 -80.11 -55.89
CA ILE A 479 -52.95 -79.39 -56.78
C ILE A 479 -51.61 -79.38 -56.08
N ILE A 480 -50.68 -80.17 -56.60
CA ILE A 480 -49.25 -80.06 -56.31
C ILE A 480 -48.78 -78.81 -57.07
N ILE A 481 -48.32 -77.80 -56.35
CA ILE A 481 -47.58 -76.67 -56.93
C ILE A 481 -46.16 -76.76 -56.38
N ASP A 482 -45.27 -77.29 -57.21
CA ASP A 482 -43.83 -77.03 -57.10
C ASP A 482 -43.59 -75.58 -57.56
N SER A 483 -42.89 -74.81 -56.73
CA SER A 483 -42.29 -73.54 -57.16
C SER A 483 -40.97 -73.34 -56.40
N GLU A 484 -39.89 -73.85 -57.00
CA GLU A 484 -38.58 -73.21 -56.92
C GLU A 484 -38.67 -71.84 -57.59
N GLU A 485 -38.35 -70.76 -56.85
CA GLU A 485 -37.60 -69.61 -57.37
C GLU A 485 -37.30 -68.58 -56.26
N ASN A 486 -36.00 -68.24 -56.17
CA ASN A 486 -35.38 -66.96 -55.81
C ASN A 486 -35.90 -66.13 -54.62
N PHE A 487 -35.05 -66.02 -53.59
CA PHE A 487 -34.97 -64.84 -52.72
C PHE A 487 -33.51 -64.54 -52.36
N ASP A 488 -32.77 -63.99 -53.32
CA ASP A 488 -31.62 -63.13 -53.07
C ASP A 488 -32.03 -61.67 -53.38
N HIS A 489 -31.47 -60.72 -52.61
CA HIS A 489 -31.62 -59.26 -52.66
C HIS A 489 -32.84 -58.61 -51.98
N ILE A 490 -32.68 -58.22 -50.70
CA ILE A 490 -33.10 -56.89 -50.18
C ILE A 490 -32.11 -56.44 -49.09
N SER A 491 -31.16 -55.55 -49.43
CA SER A 491 -30.43 -54.75 -48.43
C SER A 491 -30.00 -53.40 -49.02
N THR A 492 -30.96 -52.53 -49.35
CA THR A 492 -30.72 -51.10 -49.60
C THR A 492 -32.01 -50.31 -49.41
N MET A 493 -32.09 -49.51 -48.34
CA MET A 493 -32.62 -48.13 -48.28
C MET A 493 -33.01 -47.77 -46.84
N ASN A 494 -32.32 -46.79 -46.27
CA ASN A 494 -32.93 -45.58 -45.72
C ASN A 494 -31.82 -44.60 -45.29
N ASN A 495 -31.40 -43.80 -46.25
CA ASN A 495 -30.79 -42.50 -46.03
C ASN A 495 -31.76 -41.45 -46.57
N VAL A 496 -31.90 -40.34 -45.84
CA VAL A 496 -32.41 -38.99 -46.21
C VAL A 496 -33.43 -38.48 -45.18
N LEU A 497 -32.99 -37.61 -44.26
CA LEU A 497 -33.51 -36.24 -44.06
C LEU A 497 -32.83 -35.47 -42.90
N TYR A 498 -32.15 -34.39 -43.30
CA TYR A 498 -31.87 -33.10 -42.66
C TYR A 498 -32.25 -32.83 -41.19
N HIS A 499 -31.29 -32.21 -40.45
CA HIS A 499 -31.45 -30.82 -40.01
C HIS A 499 -30.11 -30.11 -39.70
N ARG A 500 -30.02 -28.86 -40.21
CA ARG A 500 -29.04 -27.80 -39.88
C ARG A 500 -29.08 -27.42 -38.39
N THR A 501 -27.93 -27.08 -37.80
CA THR A 501 -27.71 -25.78 -37.13
C THR A 501 -26.23 -25.42 -37.00
N ASN A 502 -26.00 -24.11 -37.21
CA ASN A 502 -24.78 -23.31 -37.12
C ASN A 502 -23.94 -23.48 -35.84
N GLY A 503 -22.64 -23.13 -35.89
CA GLY A 503 -21.90 -22.80 -34.67
C GLY A 503 -20.38 -22.68 -34.77
N ILE A 504 -19.89 -21.53 -35.24
CA ILE A 504 -18.72 -20.77 -34.74
C ILE A 504 -17.37 -21.51 -34.65
N TYR A 505 -16.49 -21.21 -35.62
CA TYR A 505 -15.03 -21.37 -35.48
C TYR A 505 -14.47 -20.26 -34.59
N ILE A 506 -13.83 -20.63 -33.47
CA ILE A 506 -12.87 -19.78 -32.77
C ILE A 506 -11.48 -20.28 -33.14
N GLY A 507 -10.75 -19.46 -33.89
CA GLY A 507 -9.34 -19.69 -34.21
C GLY A 507 -8.47 -19.53 -32.97
N HIS A 508 -7.74 -20.59 -32.60
CA HIS A 508 -6.62 -20.48 -31.68
C HIS A 508 -5.32 -20.36 -32.49
N ASN A 509 -4.78 -19.14 -32.52
CA ASN A 509 -3.41 -18.87 -32.93
C ASN A 509 -2.45 -19.51 -31.93
N SER A 510 -1.69 -20.52 -32.38
CA SER A 510 -0.51 -21.02 -31.70
C SER A 510 0.65 -20.06 -31.94
N LEU A 511 0.92 -19.19 -30.96
CA LEU A 511 2.10 -18.34 -30.93
C LEU A 511 3.30 -19.18 -30.49
N HIS A 512 4.19 -19.51 -31.43
CA HIS A 512 5.51 -20.03 -31.15
C HIS A 512 6.36 -18.93 -30.49
N ILE A 513 6.79 -19.15 -29.25
CA ILE A 513 7.81 -18.37 -28.56
C ILE A 513 9.11 -19.19 -28.59
N PRO A 514 10.24 -18.65 -29.09
CA PRO A 514 11.52 -19.34 -28.98
C PRO A 514 12.10 -19.15 -27.58
N LEU A 515 12.41 -20.27 -26.92
CA LEU A 515 13.20 -20.34 -25.70
C LEU A 515 14.65 -20.01 -26.02
N SER A 516 15.14 -18.87 -25.52
CA SER A 516 16.56 -18.57 -25.41
C SER A 516 17.17 -19.29 -24.19
N SER A 517 18.41 -19.73 -24.38
CA SER A 517 19.26 -20.49 -23.47
C SER A 517 19.66 -19.71 -22.20
N PRO A 518 20.04 -20.41 -21.11
CA PRO A 518 20.62 -19.77 -19.94
C PRO A 518 22.13 -19.59 -20.12
N THR A 519 22.60 -18.37 -19.86
CA THR A 519 24.00 -18.03 -19.63
C THR A 519 24.46 -18.57 -18.27
N LYS A 520 25.66 -19.14 -18.27
CA LYS A 520 26.44 -19.53 -17.08
C LYS A 520 26.80 -18.29 -16.25
N ILE A 521 26.58 -18.37 -14.94
CA ILE A 521 27.46 -17.84 -13.88
C ILE A 521 27.54 -18.93 -12.83
#